data_AF-A0AAV5YT18-F1
#
_entry.id   AF-A0AAV5YT18-F1
#
_cell.length_a   1.000
_cell.length_b   1.000
_cell.length_c   1.000
_cell.angle_alpha   90.00
_cell.angle_beta   90.00
_cell.angle_gamma   90.00
#
_symmetry.space_group_name_H-M   'P 1'
#
loop_
_entity.id
_entity.type
_entity.pdbx_description
1 polymer ?
#
loop_
_entity_poly.entity_id
_entity_poly.type
_entity_poly.pdbx_seq_one_letter_code
_entity_poly.pdbx_strand_id
1 'polypeptide(L)'
;MGKGSWLPMGMALALLTTGCATEREWATWRAHPTHYANGNHMAFSVTNMVGGAPRVTPELVQTAKREGWWGRNMPSDAQLANVSGTWEGTWTGYGLQRMPRGGIATGTFQLNGGATGEGRLAMSDAQVAEGVPLALRESSSMGVPVQISVSETEMWVNNVETRRPFAAIFVLEGDRLVGNFLYTGSPVRVELTRQR
;
A
#
# COMPACT_ATOMS: atom_id res chain seq x y z
N MET A 1 21.12 -41.79 -39.23
CA MET A 1 20.65 -40.40 -39.03
C MET A 1 19.13 -40.41 -38.91
N GLY A 2 18.57 -39.69 -37.93
CA GLY A 2 17.13 -39.40 -37.82
C GLY A 2 16.30 -40.32 -36.92
N LYS A 3 16.37 -40.17 -35.59
CA LYS A 3 15.35 -40.67 -34.65
C LYS A 3 14.17 -39.70 -34.66
N GLY A 4 13.04 -40.08 -35.27
CA GLY A 4 11.79 -39.32 -35.23
C GLY A 4 10.96 -39.69 -34.01
N SER A 5 11.01 -38.87 -32.96
CA SER A 5 10.21 -38.99 -31.75
C SER A 5 8.72 -38.82 -32.07
N TRP A 6 7.91 -39.85 -31.84
CA TRP A 6 6.45 -39.78 -31.89
C TRP A 6 5.90 -39.71 -30.46
N LEU A 7 4.97 -38.77 -30.25
CA LEU A 7 4.35 -38.27 -29.02
C LEU A 7 5.15 -37.22 -28.23
N PRO A 8 4.51 -36.10 -27.82
CA PRO A 8 3.09 -36.01 -27.47
C PRO A 8 2.32 -34.92 -28.23
N MET A 9 1.46 -35.33 -29.17
CA MET A 9 0.39 -34.48 -29.71
C MET A 9 -0.85 -34.45 -28.79
N GLY A 10 -0.66 -34.74 -27.49
CA GLY A 10 -1.72 -34.79 -26.47
C GLY A 10 -1.62 -33.70 -25.40
N MET A 11 -0.65 -32.78 -25.47
CA MET A 11 -0.39 -31.78 -24.42
C MET A 11 -0.55 -30.33 -24.91
N ALA A 12 -1.36 -30.11 -25.95
CA ALA A 12 -1.61 -28.79 -26.50
C ALA A 12 -3.04 -28.28 -26.27
N LEU A 13 -3.89 -29.00 -25.52
CA LEU A 13 -5.30 -28.61 -25.31
C LEU A 13 -5.77 -28.61 -23.84
N ALA A 14 -4.85 -28.61 -22.87
CA ALA A 14 -5.19 -28.60 -21.44
C ALA A 14 -4.79 -27.31 -20.70
N LEU A 15 -4.36 -26.25 -21.40
CA LEU A 15 -3.89 -25.00 -20.78
C LEU A 15 -4.73 -23.76 -21.12
N LEU A 16 -5.96 -23.92 -21.62
CA LEU A 16 -6.87 -22.81 -21.92
C LEU A 16 -8.05 -22.67 -20.95
N THR A 17 -8.07 -23.39 -19.83
CA THR A 17 -9.13 -23.31 -18.81
C THR A 17 -8.69 -22.59 -17.55
N THR A 18 -7.95 -21.49 -17.66
CA THR A 18 -7.89 -20.53 -16.55
C THR A 18 -9.20 -19.73 -16.51
N GLY A 19 -10.23 -20.37 -15.95
CA GLY A 19 -11.22 -19.78 -15.06
C GLY A 19 -12.29 -18.83 -15.64
N CYS A 20 -13.23 -19.34 -16.44
CA CYS A 20 -14.58 -18.76 -16.41
C CYS A 20 -15.32 -19.41 -15.25
N ALA A 21 -15.71 -18.63 -14.23
CA ALA A 21 -16.47 -19.13 -13.09
C ALA A 21 -17.78 -19.79 -13.53
N THR A 22 -18.13 -20.90 -12.89
CA THR A 22 -19.33 -21.70 -13.12
C THR A 22 -20.59 -20.94 -12.68
N GLU A 23 -21.76 -21.30 -13.21
CA GLU A 23 -23.03 -20.64 -12.82
C GLU A 23 -23.34 -20.74 -11.32
N ARG A 24 -22.88 -21.81 -10.67
CA ARG A 24 -23.01 -22.01 -9.22
C ARG A 24 -22.10 -21.04 -8.45
N GLU A 25 -20.88 -20.82 -8.91
CA GLU A 25 -19.97 -19.81 -8.36
C GLU A 25 -20.54 -18.40 -8.56
N TRP A 26 -21.08 -18.10 -9.74
CA TRP A 26 -21.79 -16.83 -10.01
C TRP A 26 -23.02 -16.64 -9.12
N ALA A 27 -23.80 -17.68 -8.87
CA ALA A 27 -24.96 -17.63 -7.98
C ALA A 27 -24.53 -17.40 -6.52
N THR A 28 -23.46 -18.06 -6.08
CA THR A 28 -22.86 -17.84 -4.76
C THR A 28 -22.34 -16.41 -4.60
N TRP A 29 -21.69 -15.85 -5.61
CA TRP A 29 -21.21 -14.45 -5.60
C TRP A 29 -22.36 -13.44 -5.59
N ARG A 30 -23.41 -13.65 -6.40
CA ARG A 30 -24.63 -12.81 -6.37
C ARG A 30 -25.34 -12.87 -5.02
N ALA A 31 -25.28 -14.01 -4.34
CA ALA A 31 -25.86 -14.18 -3.01
C ALA A 31 -25.00 -13.57 -1.87
N HIS A 32 -23.72 -13.26 -2.12
CA HIS A 32 -22.78 -12.68 -1.14
C HIS A 32 -22.11 -11.40 -1.69
N PRO A 33 -22.90 -10.33 -1.92
CA PRO A 33 -22.47 -9.12 -2.65
C PRO A 33 -21.41 -8.29 -1.94
N THR A 34 -20.99 -8.69 -0.74
CA THR A 34 -20.02 -7.94 0.06
C THR A 34 -18.59 -8.12 -0.46
N HIS A 35 -18.27 -9.13 -1.26
CA HIS A 35 -16.88 -9.38 -1.71
C HIS A 35 -16.71 -9.11 -3.22
N TYR A 36 -16.33 -7.87 -3.54
CA TYR A 36 -15.73 -7.40 -4.78
C TYR A 36 -16.56 -7.54 -6.08
N ALA A 37 -16.73 -6.40 -6.75
CA ALA A 37 -17.26 -6.24 -8.11
C ALA A 37 -18.79 -6.13 -8.27
N ASN A 38 -19.37 -5.06 -7.72
CA ASN A 38 -20.50 -4.41 -8.38
C ASN A 38 -19.99 -3.17 -9.15
N GLY A 39 -20.78 -2.67 -10.11
CA GLY A 39 -20.39 -1.51 -10.94
C GLY A 39 -20.01 -0.27 -10.13
N ASN A 40 -20.66 -0.08 -8.98
CA ASN A 40 -20.36 1.02 -8.05
C ASN A 40 -19.00 0.85 -7.35
N HIS A 41 -18.63 -0.38 -6.97
CA HIS A 41 -17.32 -0.70 -6.38
C HIS A 41 -16.18 -0.54 -7.40
N MET A 42 -16.45 -0.86 -8.67
CA MET A 42 -15.48 -0.66 -9.76
C MET A 42 -15.30 0.83 -10.06
N ALA A 43 -16.39 1.60 -10.13
CA ALA A 43 -16.34 3.05 -10.24
C ALA A 43 -15.62 3.70 -9.05
N PHE A 44 -15.92 3.29 -7.82
CA PHE A 44 -15.21 3.75 -6.62
C PHE A 44 -13.72 3.44 -6.70
N SER A 45 -13.35 2.21 -7.06
CA SER A 45 -11.96 1.77 -7.18
C SER A 45 -11.22 2.58 -8.23
N VAL A 46 -11.79 2.76 -9.44
CA VAL A 46 -11.20 3.55 -10.54
C VAL A 46 -11.07 5.03 -10.17
N THR A 47 -12.08 5.61 -9.51
CA THR A 47 -12.06 7.01 -9.06
C THR A 47 -11.00 7.24 -7.98
N ASN A 48 -10.69 6.21 -7.18
CA ASN A 48 -9.68 6.26 -6.12
C ASN A 48 -8.40 5.47 -6.49
N MET A 49 -8.22 5.07 -7.76
CA MET A 49 -7.06 4.31 -8.23
C MET A 49 -5.88 5.26 -8.46
N VAL A 50 -5.28 5.69 -7.35
CA VAL A 50 -3.99 6.38 -7.22
C VAL A 50 -3.89 7.77 -7.88
N GLY A 51 -3.72 8.77 -7.01
CA GLY A 51 -3.39 10.16 -7.36
C GLY A 51 -3.53 11.14 -6.18
N GLY A 52 -4.14 10.71 -5.09
CA GLY A 52 -4.21 11.41 -3.81
C GLY A 52 -4.74 10.47 -2.74
N ALA A 53 -4.51 10.79 -1.47
CA ALA A 53 -5.11 10.05 -0.37
C ALA A 53 -6.63 9.96 -0.57
N PRO A 54 -7.26 8.78 -0.45
CA PRO A 54 -8.70 8.65 -0.58
C PRO A 54 -9.37 9.56 0.46
N ARG A 55 -10.11 10.57 -0.01
CA ARG A 55 -10.84 11.48 0.87
C ARG A 55 -12.04 10.74 1.43
N VAL A 56 -11.90 10.16 2.61
CA VAL A 56 -13.01 9.52 3.33
C VAL A 56 -13.93 10.62 3.85
N THR A 57 -15.01 10.93 3.12
CA THR A 57 -16.06 11.87 3.58
C THR A 57 -17.15 11.12 4.37
N PRO A 58 -17.91 11.82 5.25
CA PRO A 58 -19.03 11.20 5.96
C PRO A 58 -20.05 10.52 5.04
N GLU A 59 -20.33 11.10 3.88
CA GLU A 59 -21.27 10.56 2.88
C GLU A 59 -20.76 9.25 2.26
N LEU A 60 -19.45 9.13 2.07
CA LEU A 60 -18.80 7.91 1.60
C LEU A 60 -18.86 6.80 2.65
N VAL A 61 -18.71 7.14 3.93
CA VAL A 61 -18.87 6.18 5.05
C VAL A 61 -20.32 5.69 5.15
N GLN A 62 -21.31 6.58 5.02
CA GLN A 62 -22.72 6.19 5.04
C GLN A 62 -23.10 5.32 3.83
N THR A 63 -22.52 5.60 2.67
CA THR A 63 -22.68 4.75 1.48
C THR A 63 -22.05 3.39 1.67
N ALA A 64 -20.82 3.30 2.19
CA ALA A 64 -20.18 2.02 2.49
C ALA A 64 -20.99 1.17 3.49
N LYS A 65 -21.53 1.79 4.55
CA LYS A 65 -22.40 1.12 5.53
C LYS A 65 -23.70 0.60 4.91
N ARG A 66 -24.38 1.41 4.10
CA ARG A 66 -25.64 1.04 3.44
C ARG A 66 -25.44 -0.11 2.45
N GLU A 67 -24.33 -0.11 1.74
CA GLU A 67 -24.02 -1.10 0.71
C GLU A 67 -23.29 -2.35 1.27
N GLY A 68 -23.07 -2.43 2.59
CA GLY A 68 -22.41 -3.57 3.24
C GLY A 68 -20.93 -3.73 2.84
N TRP A 69 -20.30 -2.65 2.37
CA TRP A 69 -18.89 -2.65 1.98
C TRP A 69 -18.02 -2.69 3.24
N TRP A 70 -17.33 -3.79 3.46
CA TRP A 70 -16.29 -3.92 4.47
C TRP A 70 -14.94 -3.56 3.81
N GLY A 71 -14.14 -2.77 4.51
CA GLY A 71 -12.87 -2.26 4.02
C GLY A 71 -12.10 -1.53 5.11
N ARG A 72 -10.80 -1.30 4.87
CA ARG A 72 -9.76 -0.83 5.81
C ARG A 72 -10.05 0.43 6.65
N ASN A 73 -11.16 1.14 6.42
CA ASN A 73 -11.57 2.34 7.15
C ASN A 73 -12.90 2.15 7.92
N MET A 74 -13.40 0.92 8.05
CA MET A 74 -14.54 0.63 8.90
C MET A 74 -14.12 0.70 10.37
N PRO A 75 -14.94 1.28 11.26
CA PRO A 75 -14.70 1.18 12.70
C PRO A 75 -14.66 -0.30 13.10
N SER A 76 -13.51 -0.73 13.62
CA SER A 76 -13.36 -2.00 14.31
C SER A 76 -13.26 -1.74 15.81
N ASP A 77 -13.80 -2.63 16.63
CA ASP A 77 -13.49 -2.67 18.07
C ASP A 77 -12.04 -3.10 18.35
N ALA A 78 -11.30 -3.43 17.29
CA ALA A 78 -9.89 -3.76 17.36
C ALA A 78 -9.06 -2.56 17.82
N GLN A 79 -8.12 -2.84 18.72
CA GLN A 79 -7.20 -1.84 19.22
C GLN A 79 -6.25 -1.43 18.09
N LEU A 80 -6.32 -0.15 17.70
CA LEU A 80 -5.47 0.41 16.66
C LEU A 80 -4.00 0.45 17.10
N ALA A 81 -3.10 0.24 16.14
CA ALA A 81 -1.68 0.43 16.31
C ALA A 81 -1.40 1.85 16.82
N ASN A 82 -0.73 1.95 17.97
CA ASN A 82 -0.27 3.24 18.46
C ASN A 82 0.95 3.69 17.64
N VAL A 83 0.73 4.42 16.55
CA VAL A 83 1.81 4.93 15.69
C VAL A 83 2.17 6.39 15.95
N SER A 84 1.41 7.08 16.82
CA SER A 84 1.64 8.51 17.07
C SER A 84 2.97 8.73 17.79
N GLY A 85 3.69 9.79 17.43
CA GLY A 85 4.98 10.15 18.01
C GLY A 85 6.07 10.40 16.98
N THR A 86 7.30 10.52 17.47
CA THR A 86 8.50 10.72 16.67
C THR A 86 9.24 9.41 16.49
N TRP A 87 9.75 9.20 15.28
CA TRP A 87 10.38 7.97 14.82
C TRP A 87 11.67 8.30 14.08
N GLU A 88 12.71 7.53 14.34
CA GLU A 88 14.00 7.69 13.67
C GLU A 88 14.62 6.33 13.38
N GLY A 89 15.31 6.23 12.25
CA GLY A 89 16.14 5.10 11.94
C GLY A 89 16.78 5.25 10.57
N THR A 90 16.71 4.19 9.77
CA THR A 90 17.44 4.14 8.51
C THR A 90 16.55 3.72 7.37
N TRP A 91 17.00 4.04 6.17
CA TRP A 91 16.50 3.41 4.95
C TRP A 91 17.65 2.81 4.17
N THR A 92 17.34 1.77 3.41
CA THR A 92 18.27 1.10 2.51
C THR A 92 17.58 0.80 1.18
N GLY A 93 18.34 0.85 0.09
CA GLY A 93 17.86 0.58 -1.25
C GLY A 93 18.99 0.58 -2.27
N TYR A 94 18.64 0.76 -3.53
CA TYR A 94 19.61 0.78 -4.63
C TYR A 94 19.51 2.08 -5.43
N GLY A 95 20.66 2.53 -5.92
CA GLY A 95 20.77 3.58 -6.93
C GLY A 95 21.23 3.02 -8.27
N LEU A 96 21.70 3.91 -9.14
CA LEU A 96 22.23 3.56 -10.47
C LEU A 96 23.22 2.39 -10.41
N GLN A 97 23.14 1.51 -11.41
CA GLN A 97 23.96 0.30 -11.53
C GLN A 97 23.84 -0.66 -10.32
N ARG A 98 22.70 -0.64 -9.62
CA ARG A 98 22.45 -1.46 -8.41
C ARG A 98 23.45 -1.20 -7.28
N MET A 99 24.05 -0.01 -7.23
CA MET A 99 24.91 0.37 -6.12
C MET A 99 24.07 0.50 -4.84
N PRO A 100 24.46 -0.13 -3.72
CA PRO A 100 23.76 0.02 -2.44
C PRO A 100 23.70 1.49 -2.02
N ARG A 101 22.54 1.91 -1.52
CA ARG A 101 22.29 3.23 -0.97
C ARG A 101 21.55 3.11 0.36
N GLY A 102 21.70 4.12 1.18
CA GLY A 102 20.98 4.24 2.43
C GLY A 102 21.28 5.57 3.08
N GLY A 103 20.56 5.83 4.16
CA GLY A 103 20.67 7.06 4.92
C GLY A 103 19.71 7.07 6.10
N ILE A 104 19.60 8.23 6.74
CA ILE A 104 18.68 8.42 7.86
C ILE A 104 17.25 8.60 7.35
N ALA A 105 16.30 7.98 8.06
CA ALA A 105 14.88 8.20 7.86
C ALA A 105 14.25 8.69 9.17
N THR A 106 13.37 9.67 9.08
CA THR A 106 12.62 10.17 10.24
C THR A 106 11.14 10.28 9.90
N GLY A 107 10.30 10.05 10.90
CA GLY A 107 8.85 10.14 10.79
C GLY A 107 8.26 10.82 12.01
N THR A 108 7.32 11.74 11.81
CA THR A 108 6.44 12.23 12.88
C THR A 108 5.02 11.96 12.47
N PHE A 109 4.25 11.28 13.32
CA PHE A 109 2.90 10.83 13.02
C PHE A 109 1.96 11.19 14.16
N GLN A 110 0.72 11.56 13.82
CA GLN A 110 -0.30 11.89 14.79
C GLN A 110 -1.67 11.39 14.31
N LEU A 111 -2.32 10.57 15.14
CA LEU A 111 -3.70 10.12 14.89
C LEU A 111 -4.71 11.18 15.36
N ASN A 112 -5.85 11.24 14.66
CA ASN A 112 -6.95 12.18 14.91
C ASN A 112 -8.03 11.61 15.84
N GLY A 113 -7.66 10.70 16.75
CA GLY A 113 -8.60 10.01 17.64
C GLY A 113 -9.32 8.81 17.01
N GLY A 114 -8.86 8.34 15.86
CA GLY A 114 -9.36 7.16 15.17
C GLY A 114 -8.31 6.49 14.28
N ALA A 115 -8.75 5.75 13.27
CA ALA A 115 -7.88 5.00 12.36
C ALA A 115 -7.13 5.85 11.32
N THR A 116 -7.24 7.17 11.39
CA THR A 116 -6.60 8.10 10.44
C THR A 116 -5.84 9.19 11.16
N GLY A 117 -4.87 9.76 10.45
CA GLY A 117 -4.00 10.79 10.99
C GLY A 117 -3.18 11.48 9.92
N GLU A 118 -2.25 12.29 10.38
CA GLU A 118 -1.32 13.03 9.53
C GLU A 118 0.10 12.90 10.06
N GLY A 119 1.07 13.34 9.27
CA GLY A 119 2.46 13.30 9.67
C GLY A 119 3.41 13.89 8.65
N ARG A 120 4.69 13.64 8.89
CA ARG A 120 5.78 13.96 7.98
C ARG A 120 6.76 12.81 7.93
N LEU A 121 7.22 12.48 6.73
CA LEU A 121 8.25 11.46 6.49
C LEU A 121 9.43 12.13 5.79
N ALA A 122 10.65 11.90 6.27
CA ALA A 122 11.87 12.44 5.67
C ALA A 122 12.90 11.33 5.42
N MET A 123 13.73 11.54 4.40
CA MET A 123 14.80 10.62 4.02
C MET A 123 16.02 11.42 3.59
N SER A 124 17.08 11.36 4.39
CA SER A 124 18.37 11.95 4.05
C SER A 124 19.13 11.08 3.04
N ASP A 125 19.99 11.71 2.23
CA ASP A 125 20.90 11.04 1.28
C ASP A 125 20.21 10.19 0.19
N ALA A 126 18.93 10.45 -0.07
CA ALA A 126 18.11 9.65 -0.97
C ALA A 126 18.15 10.10 -2.44
N GLN A 127 18.82 11.21 -2.77
CA GLN A 127 18.67 11.91 -4.06
C GLN A 127 18.93 11.01 -5.29
N VAL A 128 19.83 10.03 -5.15
CA VAL A 128 20.24 9.11 -6.22
C VAL A 128 19.71 7.67 -6.03
N ALA A 129 18.74 7.45 -5.14
CA ALA A 129 18.12 6.15 -4.92
C ALA A 129 16.89 5.96 -5.82
N GLU A 130 16.91 4.94 -6.68
CA GLU A 130 15.88 4.71 -7.69
C GLU A 130 14.53 4.31 -7.07
N GLY A 131 14.58 3.58 -5.95
CA GLY A 131 13.39 3.10 -5.26
C GLY A 131 12.74 4.12 -4.31
N VAL A 132 13.40 5.26 -4.02
CA VAL A 132 12.82 6.29 -3.14
C VAL A 132 11.88 7.18 -3.96
N PRO A 133 10.67 7.50 -3.48
CA PRO A 133 9.78 8.43 -4.16
C PRO A 133 10.42 9.79 -4.42
N LEU A 134 10.13 10.39 -5.58
CA LEU A 134 10.77 11.64 -6.01
C LEU A 134 10.50 12.79 -5.02
N ALA A 135 9.30 12.89 -4.45
CA ALA A 135 8.97 13.90 -3.44
C ALA A 135 9.90 13.86 -2.22
N LEU A 136 10.26 12.65 -1.77
CA LEU A 136 11.17 12.44 -0.63
C LEU A 136 12.62 12.73 -1.02
N ARG A 137 13.02 12.44 -2.26
CA ARG A 137 14.35 12.79 -2.78
C ARG A 137 14.56 14.30 -2.86
N GLU A 138 13.56 15.02 -3.36
CA GLU A 138 13.60 16.47 -3.52
C GLU A 138 13.54 17.19 -2.16
N SER A 139 12.73 16.69 -1.23
CA SER A 139 12.57 17.29 0.10
C SER A 139 13.65 16.87 1.10
N SER A 140 14.31 15.72 0.87
CA SER A 140 15.40 15.19 1.68
C SER A 140 15.08 15.22 3.19
N SER A 141 15.95 15.82 3.99
CA SER A 141 15.82 15.99 5.45
C SER A 141 14.66 16.90 5.88
N MET A 142 14.12 17.75 5.01
CA MET A 142 12.92 18.54 5.33
C MET A 142 11.67 17.68 5.41
N GLY A 143 11.66 16.55 4.70
CA GLY A 143 10.55 15.63 4.62
C GLY A 143 9.31 16.18 3.91
N VAL A 144 8.33 15.30 3.74
CA VAL A 144 7.08 15.54 3.03
C VAL A 144 5.89 15.32 3.95
N PRO A 145 4.84 16.15 3.87
CA PRO A 145 3.61 15.90 4.60
C PRO A 145 2.90 14.65 4.05
N VAL A 146 2.39 13.82 4.96
CA VAL A 146 1.70 12.58 4.65
C VAL A 146 0.40 12.46 5.45
N GLN A 147 -0.56 11.77 4.86
CA GLN A 147 -1.72 11.23 5.56
C GLN A 147 -1.48 9.77 5.89
N ILE A 148 -1.94 9.36 7.06
CA ILE A 148 -1.82 7.99 7.53
C ILE A 148 -3.19 7.38 7.81
N SER A 149 -3.26 6.08 7.60
CA SER A 149 -4.34 5.23 8.10
C SER A 149 -3.73 4.04 8.81
N VAL A 150 -4.36 3.55 9.87
CA VAL A 150 -3.85 2.48 10.73
C VAL A 150 -4.89 1.39 10.94
N SER A 151 -4.39 0.16 11.08
CA SER A 151 -5.13 -1.00 11.58
C SER A 151 -4.50 -1.46 12.90
N GLU A 152 -4.66 -2.74 13.26
CA GLU A 152 -4.08 -3.34 14.47
C GLU A 152 -2.55 -3.27 14.51
N THR A 153 -1.90 -3.55 13.38
CA THR A 153 -0.43 -3.61 13.29
C THR A 153 0.14 -2.90 12.07
N GLU A 154 -0.69 -2.46 11.13
CA GLU A 154 -0.21 -1.85 9.88
C GLU A 154 -0.55 -0.37 9.82
N MET A 155 0.37 0.40 9.26
CA MET A 155 0.20 1.80 8.93
C MET A 155 0.42 2.00 7.44
N TRP A 156 -0.58 2.55 6.76
CA TRP A 156 -0.46 3.01 5.38
C TRP A 156 -0.23 4.50 5.36
N VAL A 157 0.69 4.92 4.50
CA VAL A 157 1.12 6.30 4.36
C VAL A 157 0.89 6.72 2.92
N ASN A 158 0.23 7.85 2.72
CA ASN A 158 0.08 8.48 1.42
C ASN A 158 0.58 9.92 1.51
N ASN A 159 1.33 10.38 0.53
CA ASN A 159 1.70 11.78 0.50
C ASN A 159 0.47 12.65 0.17
N VAL A 160 0.49 13.90 0.64
CA VAL A 160 -0.62 14.85 0.42
C VAL A 160 -0.55 15.49 -0.98
N GLU A 161 0.62 15.48 -1.62
CA GLU A 161 0.85 16.17 -2.90
C GLU A 161 0.46 15.34 -4.12
N THR A 162 -0.38 15.91 -4.99
CA THR A 162 -0.90 15.25 -6.19
C THR A 162 0.10 15.16 -7.35
N ARG A 163 1.12 16.03 -7.39
CA ARG A 163 2.11 16.07 -8.49
C ARG A 163 3.19 15.00 -8.38
N ARG A 164 3.44 14.50 -7.18
CA ARG A 164 4.49 13.51 -6.87
C ARG A 164 3.92 12.45 -5.92
N PRO A 165 2.86 11.73 -6.33
CA PRO A 165 2.18 10.83 -5.44
C PRO A 165 3.09 9.66 -5.05
N PHE A 166 3.02 9.23 -3.79
CA PHE A 166 3.58 7.97 -3.33
C PHE A 166 2.76 7.38 -2.20
N ALA A 167 2.89 6.07 -2.07
CA ALA A 167 2.34 5.32 -0.95
C ALA A 167 3.43 4.46 -0.31
N ALA A 168 3.31 4.23 0.99
CA ALA A 168 4.13 3.31 1.75
C ALA A 168 3.26 2.48 2.69
N ILE A 169 3.76 1.32 3.07
CA ILE A 169 3.20 0.50 4.13
C ILE A 169 4.28 0.25 5.18
N PHE A 170 3.89 0.31 6.44
CA PHE A 170 4.72 -0.02 7.58
C PHE A 170 3.97 -1.02 8.45
N VAL A 171 4.71 -1.98 8.99
CA VAL A 171 4.26 -2.88 10.05
C VAL A 171 4.88 -2.42 11.36
N LEU A 172 4.04 -2.31 12.39
CA LEU A 172 4.45 -2.02 13.75
C LEU A 172 4.79 -3.32 14.48
N GLU A 173 6.06 -3.45 14.87
CA GLU A 173 6.60 -4.56 15.62
C GLU A 173 7.15 -4.02 16.96
N GLY A 174 6.30 -3.96 17.97
CA GLY A 174 6.63 -3.32 19.25
C GLY A 174 6.86 -1.81 19.07
N ASP A 175 8.10 -1.37 19.25
CA ASP A 175 8.52 0.04 19.05
C ASP A 175 9.28 0.26 17.73
N ARG A 176 9.12 -0.64 16.76
CA ARG A 176 9.74 -0.54 15.43
C ARG A 176 8.68 -0.49 14.33
N LEU A 177 8.80 0.49 13.43
CA LEU A 177 8.08 0.51 12.16
C LEU A 177 9.01 0.01 11.07
N VAL A 178 8.63 -1.08 10.41
CA VAL A 178 9.36 -1.64 9.26
C VAL A 178 8.48 -1.52 8.03
N GLY A 179 8.97 -0.88 6.97
CA GLY A 179 8.15 -0.60 5.82
C GLY A 179 8.89 -0.48 4.50
N ASN A 180 8.09 -0.31 3.45
CA ASN A 180 8.55 -0.12 2.09
C ASN A 180 7.60 0.81 1.33
N PHE A 181 8.10 1.39 0.23
CA PHE A 181 7.26 2.10 -0.71
C PHE A 181 6.55 1.13 -1.64
N LEU A 182 5.34 1.50 -2.05
CA LEU A 182 4.53 0.76 -3.00
C LEU A 182 4.75 1.30 -4.41
N TYR A 183 4.66 0.43 -5.41
CA TYR A 183 4.73 0.79 -6.84
C TYR A 183 6.05 1.47 -7.27
N THR A 184 7.17 1.15 -6.61
CA THR A 184 8.49 1.67 -6.96
C THR A 184 9.27 0.70 -7.84
N GLY A 185 10.16 1.23 -8.68
CA GLY A 185 10.99 0.42 -9.61
C GLY A 185 12.11 -0.38 -8.93
N SER A 186 12.43 -0.07 -7.68
CA SER A 186 13.39 -0.80 -6.85
C SER A 186 12.88 -0.88 -5.41
N PRO A 187 13.10 -2.00 -4.71
CA PRO A 187 12.76 -2.12 -3.31
C PRO A 187 13.55 -1.12 -2.47
N VAL A 188 12.88 -0.56 -1.46
CA VAL A 188 13.47 0.25 -0.39
C VAL A 188 12.92 -0.29 0.91
N ARG A 189 13.80 -0.50 1.88
CA ARG A 189 13.44 -0.90 3.23
C ARG A 189 13.67 0.28 4.16
N VAL A 190 12.66 0.64 4.93
CA VAL A 190 12.71 1.70 5.92
C VAL A 190 12.47 1.06 7.28
N GLU A 191 13.36 1.33 8.22
CA GLU A 191 13.25 0.86 9.60
C GLU A 191 13.35 2.05 10.53
N LEU A 192 12.30 2.29 11.29
CA LEU A 192 12.23 3.38 12.25
C LEU A 192 11.98 2.81 13.64
N THR A 193 12.63 3.39 14.65
CA THR A 193 12.39 3.12 16.05
C THR A 193 11.77 4.34 16.70
N ARG A 194 10.83 4.12 17.62
CA ARG A 194 10.20 5.21 18.37
C ARG A 194 11.24 5.96 19.20
N GLN A 195 11.25 7.28 19.10
CA GLN A 195 11.99 8.13 20.03
C GLN A 195 11.22 8.26 21.35
N ARG A 196 11.95 8.16 22.46
CA ARG A 196 11.39 8.28 23.81
C ARG A 196 11.23 9.73 24.24
#